data_AF-A0A822GJJ5-F1
#
_entry.id   AF-A0A822GJJ5-F1
#
_cell.length_a   1.000
_cell.length_b   1.000
_cell.length_c   1.000
_cell.angle_alpha   90.00
_cell.angle_beta   90.00
_cell.angle_gamma   90.00
#
_symmetry.space_group_name_H-M   'P 1'
#
loop_
_entity.id
_entity.type
_entity.pdbx_description
1 polymer ?
#
loop_
_entity_poly.entity_id
_entity_poly.type
_entity_poly.pdbx_seq_one_letter_code
_entity_poly.pdbx_strand_id
1 'polypeptide(L)'
;MKSAFNDVNRIGCSTHYINKTMEKTFTDTNNDDLKEFQDLFVQVKQIVEHVRRCHKQTQLSKKLQMYSKTKFNGAFHMFNVFNELFDEIPRALDTKFLLTYSIINRQSLQQVCDFISIFDEVIEKLSDDARPTLHRVIPFRQHVIDHCSTRDNDDDNLIHMKKIYRYLSTSTA
;
A
#
# COMPACT_ATOMS: atom_id res chain seq x y z
N MET A 1 -1.77 12.65 -21.84
CA MET A 1 -3.20 13.00 -21.65
C MET A 1 -3.44 14.45 -21.24
N LYS A 2 -2.63 15.08 -20.36
CA LYS A 2 -2.85 16.51 -19.99
C LYS A 2 -2.86 17.43 -21.23
N SER A 3 -1.95 17.19 -22.17
CA SER A 3 -1.85 17.90 -23.46
C SER A 3 -3.06 17.75 -24.40
N ALA A 4 -3.86 16.70 -24.26
CA ALA A 4 -4.99 16.41 -25.17
C ALA A 4 -6.28 17.15 -24.78
N PHE A 5 -6.33 17.73 -23.57
CA PHE A 5 -7.51 18.39 -23.02
C PHE A 5 -7.18 19.81 -22.54
N ASN A 6 -6.21 20.47 -23.18
CA ASN A 6 -5.79 21.82 -22.80
C ASN A 6 -6.92 22.86 -22.99
N ASP A 7 -7.82 22.63 -23.94
CA ASP A 7 -8.90 23.56 -24.30
C ASP A 7 -10.21 23.32 -23.54
N VAL A 8 -10.23 22.39 -22.58
CA VAL A 8 -11.44 22.05 -21.81
C VAL A 8 -11.19 22.00 -20.30
N ASN A 9 -12.23 22.29 -19.53
CA ASN A 9 -12.18 22.16 -18.07
C ASN A 9 -12.05 20.68 -17.68
N ARG A 10 -10.85 20.29 -17.23
CA ARG A 10 -10.54 18.94 -16.80
C ARG A 10 -10.68 18.79 -15.30
N ILE A 11 -11.51 17.83 -14.88
CA ILE A 11 -11.57 17.38 -13.48
C ILE A 11 -10.49 16.31 -13.26
N GLY A 12 -9.74 16.45 -12.17
CA GLY A 12 -8.73 15.48 -11.76
C GLY A 12 -9.36 14.19 -11.21
N CYS A 13 -8.66 13.06 -11.35
CA CYS A 13 -9.15 11.78 -10.85
C CYS A 13 -8.73 11.57 -9.38
N SER A 14 -9.69 11.59 -8.45
CA SER A 14 -9.43 11.46 -7.01
C SER A 14 -8.72 10.15 -6.64
N THR A 15 -9.12 9.03 -7.25
CA THR A 15 -8.44 7.73 -7.02
C THR A 15 -7.01 7.78 -7.53
N HIS A 16 -6.73 8.44 -8.66
CA HIS A 16 -5.35 8.62 -9.12
C HIS A 16 -4.51 9.42 -8.13
N TYR A 17 -5.05 10.47 -7.51
CA TYR A 17 -4.33 11.25 -6.49
C TYR A 17 -4.02 10.44 -5.24
N ILE A 18 -5.01 9.74 -4.67
CA ILE A 18 -4.82 8.88 -3.49
C ILE A 18 -3.71 7.86 -3.74
N ASN A 19 -3.76 7.18 -4.90
CA ASN A 19 -2.76 6.18 -5.27
C ASN A 19 -1.38 6.77 -5.50
N LYS A 20 -1.27 7.91 -6.18
CA LYS A 20 -0.01 8.62 -6.38
C LYS A 20 0.64 9.01 -5.05
N THR A 21 -0.17 9.44 -4.09
CA THR A 21 0.28 9.80 -2.76
C THR A 21 0.81 8.56 -2.02
N MET A 22 0.04 7.47 -2.02
CA MET A 22 0.48 6.20 -1.42
C MET A 22 1.74 5.64 -2.10
N GLU A 23 1.79 5.63 -3.43
CA GLU A 23 2.95 5.16 -4.22
C GLU A 23 4.23 5.89 -3.82
N LYS A 24 4.16 7.21 -3.59
CA LYS A 24 5.32 7.99 -3.10
C LYS A 24 5.78 7.49 -1.74
N THR A 25 4.87 7.18 -0.82
CA THR A 25 5.21 6.62 0.50
C THR A 25 5.99 5.30 0.38
N PHE A 26 5.70 4.46 -0.63
CA PHE A 26 6.44 3.20 -0.85
C PHE A 26 7.77 3.36 -1.60
N THR A 27 7.95 4.41 -2.40
CA THR A 27 9.01 4.48 -3.41
C THR A 27 9.95 5.68 -3.31
N ASP A 28 9.66 6.65 -2.46
CA ASP A 28 10.50 7.83 -2.28
C ASP A 28 11.70 7.55 -1.36
N THR A 29 12.78 7.04 -1.95
CA THR A 29 14.00 6.64 -1.25
C THR A 29 14.79 7.81 -0.63
N ASN A 30 14.35 9.06 -0.82
CA ASN A 30 15.02 10.24 -0.26
C ASN A 30 14.47 10.64 1.11
N ASN A 31 13.48 9.91 1.64
CA ASN A 31 12.87 10.20 2.93
C ASN A 31 13.32 9.17 3.97
N ASP A 32 14.32 9.56 4.78
CA ASP A 32 14.87 8.70 5.84
C ASP A 32 13.82 8.28 6.87
N ASP A 33 12.76 9.09 7.08
CA ASP A 33 11.67 8.78 8.01
C ASP A 33 10.83 7.57 7.56
N LEU A 34 10.92 7.17 6.28
CA LEU A 34 10.19 6.02 5.72
C LEU A 34 11.08 4.79 5.51
N LYS A 35 12.36 4.86 5.87
CA LYS A 35 13.33 3.84 5.51
C LYS A 35 12.96 2.45 6.00
N GLU A 36 12.54 2.34 7.26
CA GLU A 36 12.16 1.06 7.85
C GLU A 36 10.92 0.45 7.17
N PHE A 37 9.93 1.28 6.83
CA PHE A 37 8.78 0.87 6.02
C PHE A 37 9.18 0.43 4.61
N GLN A 38 10.09 1.17 3.97
CA GLN A 38 10.59 0.83 2.63
C GLN A 38 11.39 -0.47 2.65
N ASP A 39 12.16 -0.71 3.70
CA ASP A 39 12.87 -1.96 3.92
C ASP A 39 11.88 -3.12 4.08
N LEU A 40 10.80 -2.95 4.86
CA LEU A 40 9.71 -3.94 4.96
C LEU A 40 9.10 -4.24 3.58
N PHE A 41 8.81 -3.20 2.79
CA PHE A 41 8.28 -3.36 1.43
C PHE A 41 9.24 -4.13 0.51
N VAL A 42 10.53 -3.79 0.55
CA VAL A 42 11.57 -4.47 -0.24
C VAL A 42 11.71 -5.94 0.19
N GLN A 43 11.73 -6.23 1.48
CA GLN A 43 11.85 -7.59 2.02
C GLN A 43 10.68 -8.46 1.58
N VAL A 44 9.44 -7.99 1.78
CA VAL A 44 8.23 -8.71 1.35
C VAL A 44 8.26 -8.96 -0.16
N LYS A 45 8.56 -7.91 -0.95
CA LYS A 45 8.65 -8.02 -2.41
C LYS A 45 9.67 -9.07 -2.85
N GLN A 46 10.86 -9.07 -2.25
CA GLN A 46 11.93 -10.03 -2.54
C GLN A 46 11.49 -11.48 -2.26
N ILE A 47 10.81 -11.71 -1.14
CA ILE A 47 10.29 -13.03 -0.76
C ILE A 47 9.23 -13.49 -1.76
N VAL A 48 8.26 -12.64 -2.10
CA VAL A 48 7.21 -12.95 -3.08
C VAL A 48 7.82 -13.29 -4.45
N GLU A 49 8.79 -12.50 -4.90
CA GLU A 49 9.51 -12.75 -6.15
C GLU A 49 10.33 -14.04 -6.11
N HIS A 50 10.91 -14.40 -4.97
CA HIS A 50 11.64 -15.66 -4.80
C HIS A 50 10.72 -16.88 -4.89
N VAL A 51 9.63 -16.90 -4.10
CA VAL A 51 8.66 -18.01 -4.10
C VAL A 51 8.12 -18.26 -5.51
N ARG A 52 7.84 -17.19 -6.26
CA ARG A 52 7.39 -17.29 -7.64
C ARG A 52 8.48 -17.82 -8.58
N ARG A 53 9.71 -17.29 -8.51
CA ARG A 53 10.84 -17.72 -9.36
C ARG A 53 11.20 -19.18 -9.13
N CYS A 54 11.11 -19.65 -7.89
CA CYS A 54 11.39 -21.05 -7.55
C CYS A 54 10.19 -21.99 -7.76
N HIS A 55 9.08 -21.50 -8.33
CA HIS A 55 7.85 -22.27 -8.54
C HIS A 55 7.27 -22.92 -7.28
N LYS A 56 7.53 -22.33 -6.10
CA LYS A 56 7.09 -22.87 -4.78
C LYS A 56 5.70 -22.39 -4.37
N GLN A 57 4.98 -21.70 -5.25
CA GLN A 57 3.63 -21.20 -4.97
C GLN A 57 2.64 -22.31 -4.60
N THR A 58 2.84 -23.52 -5.12
CA THR A 58 2.02 -24.71 -4.82
C THR A 58 2.13 -25.19 -3.38
N GLN A 59 3.10 -24.70 -2.61
CA GLN A 59 3.29 -25.03 -1.21
C GLN A 59 2.46 -24.14 -0.26
N LEU A 60 1.72 -23.17 -0.82
CA LEU A 60 0.92 -22.19 -0.09
C LEU A 60 -0.56 -22.38 -0.43
N SER A 61 -1.44 -22.12 0.54
CA SER A 61 -2.90 -22.23 0.41
C SER A 61 -3.50 -21.17 -0.51
N LYS A 62 -2.86 -20.00 -0.63
CA LYS A 62 -3.24 -18.92 -1.54
C LYS A 62 -2.07 -18.48 -2.41
N LYS A 63 -2.40 -17.82 -3.53
CA LYS A 63 -1.42 -17.27 -4.46
C LYS A 63 -0.90 -15.92 -3.97
N LEU A 64 0.39 -15.83 -3.68
CA LEU A 64 1.06 -14.56 -3.35
C LEU A 64 0.89 -13.58 -4.52
N GLN A 65 0.56 -12.35 -4.19
CA GLN A 65 0.34 -11.29 -5.17
C GLN A 65 1.64 -10.54 -5.40
N MET A 66 2.08 -10.48 -6.65
CA MET A 66 3.23 -9.63 -7.00
C MET A 66 2.82 -8.17 -7.02
N TYR A 67 3.71 -7.32 -6.51
CA TYR A 67 3.59 -5.90 -6.73
C TYR A 67 3.61 -5.57 -8.23
N SER A 68 2.60 -4.82 -8.68
CA SER A 68 2.58 -4.21 -9.99
C SER A 68 2.39 -2.71 -9.86
N LYS A 69 3.35 -1.94 -10.39
CA LYS A 69 3.27 -0.48 -10.44
C LYS A 69 2.05 0.04 -11.22
N THR A 70 1.50 -0.79 -12.12
CA THR A 70 0.34 -0.43 -12.93
C THR A 70 -0.99 -0.59 -12.19
N LYS A 71 -1.02 -1.31 -11.07
CA LYS A 71 -2.23 -1.49 -10.25
C LYS A 71 -2.15 -0.58 -9.03
N PHE A 72 -3.13 0.30 -8.94
CA PHE A 72 -3.31 1.29 -7.89
C PHE A 72 -3.11 0.75 -6.46
N ASN A 73 -3.67 -0.42 -6.18
CA ASN A 73 -3.62 -1.10 -4.89
C ASN A 73 -2.62 -2.28 -4.85
N GLY A 74 -1.66 -2.34 -5.79
CA GLY A 74 -0.77 -3.49 -5.93
C GLY A 74 0.10 -3.76 -4.69
N ALA A 75 0.50 -2.72 -3.96
CA ALA A 75 1.26 -2.87 -2.71
C ALA A 75 0.40 -3.45 -1.58
N PHE A 76 -0.84 -2.96 -1.44
CA PHE A 76 -1.81 -3.47 -0.46
C PHE A 76 -2.07 -4.95 -0.66
N HIS A 77 -2.46 -5.37 -1.86
CA HIS A 77 -2.78 -6.76 -2.15
C HIS A 77 -1.59 -7.71 -1.92
N MET A 78 -0.38 -7.24 -2.19
CA MET A 78 0.84 -7.99 -1.89
C MET A 78 1.00 -8.17 -0.38
N PHE A 79 0.93 -7.09 0.40
CA PHE A 79 1.07 -7.16 1.86
C PHE A 79 -0.05 -7.97 2.52
N ASN A 80 -1.30 -7.74 2.13
CA ASN A 80 -2.45 -8.42 2.73
C ASN A 80 -2.36 -9.93 2.52
N VAL A 81 -2.11 -10.39 1.29
CA VAL A 81 -1.97 -11.84 1.03
C VAL A 81 -0.70 -12.42 1.67
N PHE A 82 0.40 -11.67 1.73
CA PHE A 82 1.60 -12.10 2.45
C PHE A 82 1.31 -12.29 3.95
N ASN A 83 0.59 -11.36 4.57
CA ASN A 83 0.23 -11.42 5.98
C ASN A 83 -0.74 -12.57 6.29
N GLU A 84 -1.70 -12.85 5.41
CA GLU A 84 -2.58 -14.02 5.52
C GLU A 84 -1.81 -15.34 5.48
N LEU A 85 -0.74 -15.40 4.67
CA LEU A 85 0.09 -16.59 4.49
C LEU A 85 1.33 -16.60 5.39
N PHE A 86 1.45 -15.68 6.34
CA PHE A 86 2.67 -15.47 7.13
C PHE A 86 3.21 -16.80 7.67
N ASP A 87 2.38 -17.58 8.34
CA ASP A 87 2.79 -18.85 8.96
C ASP A 87 3.10 -19.98 7.96
N GLU A 88 2.68 -19.87 6.71
CA GLU A 88 2.95 -20.86 5.65
C GLU A 88 4.23 -20.55 4.88
N ILE A 89 4.55 -19.27 4.69
CA ILE A 89 5.67 -18.77 3.88
C ILE A 89 7.01 -19.45 4.20
N PRO A 90 7.43 -19.67 5.47
CA PRO A 90 8.70 -20.30 5.80
C PRO A 90 8.94 -21.64 5.10
N ARG A 91 7.88 -22.43 4.86
CA ARG A 91 7.97 -23.74 4.19
C ARG A 91 8.41 -23.62 2.74
N ALA A 92 8.13 -22.48 2.12
CA ALA A 92 8.45 -22.17 0.73
C ALA A 92 9.78 -21.43 0.54
N LEU A 93 10.58 -21.20 1.60
CA LEU A 93 11.84 -20.45 1.50
C LEU A 93 13.08 -21.34 1.52
N ASP A 94 14.19 -20.83 1.00
CA ASP A 94 15.52 -21.36 1.27
C ASP A 94 16.15 -20.63 2.47
N THR A 95 17.32 -21.09 2.94
CA THR A 95 18.00 -20.53 4.12
C THR A 95 18.26 -19.02 4.00
N LYS A 96 18.57 -18.51 2.80
CA LYS A 96 18.85 -17.08 2.60
C LYS A 96 17.58 -16.25 2.80
N PHE A 97 16.48 -16.64 2.17
CA PHE A 97 15.22 -15.91 2.29
C PHE A 97 14.53 -16.14 3.65
N LEU A 98 14.83 -17.24 4.33
CA LEU A 98 14.38 -17.47 5.71
C LEU A 98 14.94 -16.41 6.68
N LEU A 99 16.20 -16.01 6.50
CA LEU A 99 16.80 -14.91 7.28
C LEU A 99 16.08 -13.58 7.01
N THR A 100 15.83 -13.26 5.74
CA THR A 100 15.05 -12.07 5.35
C THR A 100 13.63 -12.11 5.90
N TYR A 101 12.99 -13.28 5.94
CA TYR A 101 11.67 -13.44 6.53
C TYR A 101 11.69 -13.26 8.06
N SER A 102 12.72 -13.77 8.74
CA SER A 102 12.80 -13.77 10.21
C SER A 102 12.89 -12.37 10.83
N ILE A 103 13.32 -11.37 10.07
CA ILE A 103 13.39 -9.97 10.51
C ILE A 103 12.07 -9.21 10.29
N ILE A 104 11.10 -9.78 9.56
CA ILE A 104 9.81 -9.15 9.33
C ILE A 104 8.96 -9.25 10.60
N ASN A 105 8.64 -8.10 11.18
CA ASN A 105 7.71 -8.04 12.30
C ASN A 105 6.26 -8.19 11.80
N ARG A 106 5.61 -9.29 12.15
CA ARG A 106 4.20 -9.55 11.79
C ARG A 106 3.24 -8.50 12.30
N GLN A 107 3.45 -7.99 13.52
CA GLN A 107 2.58 -6.97 14.11
C GLN A 107 2.66 -5.66 13.34
N SER A 108 3.87 -5.21 12.97
CA SER A 108 4.04 -4.02 12.13
C SER A 108 3.46 -4.23 10.73
N LEU A 109 3.65 -5.41 10.14
CA LEU A 109 3.01 -5.75 8.86
C LEU A 109 1.48 -5.70 8.95
N GLN A 110 0.89 -6.22 10.03
CA GLN A 110 -0.55 -6.16 10.28
C GLN A 110 -1.04 -4.72 10.41
N GLN A 111 -0.36 -3.89 11.21
CA GLN A 111 -0.72 -2.47 11.37
C GLN A 111 -0.67 -1.72 10.04
N VAL A 112 0.33 -2.00 9.21
CA VAL A 112 0.44 -1.46 7.84
C VAL A 112 -0.71 -1.94 6.96
N CYS A 113 -1.08 -3.22 6.99
CA CYS A 113 -2.21 -3.76 6.22
C CYS A 113 -3.52 -3.09 6.64
N ASP A 114 -3.77 -2.98 7.95
CA ASP A 114 -4.97 -2.35 8.50
C ASP A 114 -5.06 -0.88 8.10
N PHE A 115 -3.93 -0.15 8.17
CA PHE A 115 -3.86 1.23 7.72
C PHE A 115 -4.18 1.39 6.23
N ILE A 116 -3.55 0.57 5.37
CA ILE A 116 -3.72 0.69 3.92
C ILE A 116 -5.13 0.26 3.46
N SER A 117 -5.81 -0.62 4.21
CA SER A 117 -7.13 -1.17 3.86
C SER A 117 -8.20 -0.09 3.60
N ILE A 118 -8.19 0.98 4.39
CA ILE A 118 -9.13 2.11 4.24
C ILE A 118 -8.96 2.82 2.89
N PHE A 119 -7.72 2.90 2.39
CA PHE A 119 -7.45 3.51 1.09
C PHE A 119 -8.00 2.66 -0.05
N ASP A 120 -7.88 1.33 0.05
CA ASP A 120 -8.44 0.40 -0.94
C ASP A 120 -9.97 0.49 -0.98
N GLU A 121 -10.62 0.51 0.18
CA GLU A 121 -12.08 0.70 0.30
C GLU A 121 -12.53 2.02 -0.35
N VAL A 122 -11.85 3.13 -0.02
CA VAL A 122 -12.18 4.45 -0.57
C VAL A 122 -12.00 4.47 -2.09
N ILE A 123 -10.92 3.86 -2.60
CA ILE A 123 -10.69 3.75 -4.04
C ILE A 123 -11.83 2.97 -4.70
N GLU A 124 -12.22 1.82 -4.15
CA GLU A 124 -13.33 1.02 -4.67
C GLU A 124 -14.64 1.83 -4.73
N LYS A 125 -14.99 2.54 -3.64
CA LYS A 125 -16.23 3.34 -3.57
C LYS A 125 -16.24 4.57 -4.47
N LEU A 126 -15.08 5.14 -4.79
CA LEU A 126 -14.93 6.27 -5.71
C LEU A 126 -14.84 5.84 -7.17
N SER A 127 -14.44 4.59 -7.42
CA SER A 127 -14.38 3.98 -8.75
C SER A 127 -15.67 3.28 -9.20
N ASP A 128 -16.70 3.24 -8.34
CA ASP A 128 -18.04 2.72 -8.65
C ASP A 128 -18.65 3.45 -9.86
N ASP A 129 -19.03 2.69 -10.89
CA ASP A 129 -19.64 3.17 -12.13
C ASP A 129 -21.17 2.99 -12.15
N ALA A 130 -21.72 2.22 -11.22
CA ALA A 130 -23.15 1.96 -11.10
C ALA A 130 -23.89 3.07 -10.34
N ARG A 131 -23.18 3.90 -9.58
CA ARG A 131 -23.76 4.97 -8.75
C ARG A 131 -22.95 6.27 -8.88
N PRO A 132 -23.56 7.45 -8.74
CA PRO A 132 -22.80 8.71 -8.71
C PRO A 132 -21.77 8.70 -7.58
N THR A 133 -20.52 9.10 -7.86
CA THR A 133 -19.42 9.08 -6.88
C THR A 133 -18.84 10.45 -6.57
N LEU A 134 -19.08 11.48 -7.40
CA LEU A 134 -18.46 12.80 -7.24
C LEU A 134 -18.76 13.45 -5.89
N HIS A 135 -19.99 13.32 -5.39
CA HIS A 135 -20.41 13.85 -4.08
C HIS A 135 -19.69 13.16 -2.90
N ARG A 136 -19.13 11.96 -3.11
CA ARG A 136 -18.42 11.18 -2.09
C ARG A 136 -16.95 11.58 -1.96
N VAL A 137 -16.40 12.33 -2.92
CA VAL A 137 -14.98 12.71 -2.95
C VAL A 137 -14.57 13.48 -1.70
N ILE A 138 -15.34 14.51 -1.30
CA ILE A 138 -15.01 15.33 -0.13
C ILE A 138 -15.15 14.54 1.18
N PRO A 139 -16.27 13.82 1.44
CA PRO A 139 -16.38 12.95 2.63
C PRO A 139 -15.26 11.92 2.74
N PHE A 140 -14.93 11.22 1.65
CA PHE A 140 -13.87 10.21 1.69
C PHE A 140 -12.48 10.81 1.84
N ARG A 141 -12.22 11.99 1.25
CA ARG A 141 -10.97 12.70 1.51
C ARG A 141 -10.82 13.00 3.00
N GLN A 142 -11.87 13.51 3.65
CA GLN A 142 -11.84 13.79 5.08
C GLN A 142 -11.64 12.51 5.89
N HIS A 143 -12.38 11.44 5.55
CA HIS A 143 -12.25 10.14 6.20
C HIS A 143 -10.81 9.61 6.17
N VAL A 144 -10.14 9.70 5.02
CA VAL A 144 -8.73 9.31 4.89
C VAL A 144 -7.81 10.20 5.73
N ILE A 145 -8.02 11.52 5.73
CA ILE A 145 -7.22 12.45 6.56
C ILE A 145 -7.37 12.13 8.05
N ASP A 146 -8.59 11.86 8.50
CA ASP A 146 -8.88 11.52 9.89
C ASP A 146 -8.20 10.19 10.27
N HIS A 147 -8.23 9.21 9.36
CA HIS A 147 -7.52 7.94 9.51
C HIS A 147 -6.00 8.09 9.64
N CYS A 148 -5.42 9.14 9.03
CA CYS A 148 -4.01 9.50 9.17
C CYS A 148 -3.67 10.25 10.47
N SER A 149 -4.57 10.34 11.43
CA SER A 149 -4.24 10.86 12.75
C SER A 149 -3.47 9.82 13.57
N THR A 150 -2.38 10.26 14.20
CA THR A 150 -1.52 9.42 15.06
C THR A 150 -2.26 9.05 16.34
N ARG A 151 -2.04 7.83 16.84
CA ARG A 151 -2.60 7.29 18.06
C ARG A 151 -1.46 6.74 18.93
N ASP A 152 -1.67 6.68 20.25
CA ASP A 152 -0.64 6.29 21.22
C ASP A 152 -0.12 4.85 21.03
N ASN A 153 -0.90 3.99 20.36
CA ASN A 153 -0.55 2.59 20.11
C ASN A 153 -0.05 2.33 18.66
N ASP A 154 0.12 3.38 17.85
CA ASP A 154 0.72 3.25 16.53
C ASP A 154 2.22 2.96 16.68
N ASP A 155 2.76 2.02 15.90
CA ASP A 155 4.21 1.89 15.81
C ASP A 155 4.86 3.08 15.07
N ASP A 156 6.16 3.25 15.25
CA ASP A 156 6.89 4.39 14.69
C ASP A 156 6.77 4.44 13.15
N ASN A 157 6.77 3.27 12.49
CA ASN A 157 6.56 3.15 11.05
C ASN A 157 5.22 3.72 10.61
N LEU A 158 4.15 3.32 11.28
CA LEU A 158 2.79 3.77 11.00
C LEU A 158 2.66 5.27 11.27
N ILE A 159 3.28 5.79 12.34
CA ILE A 159 3.30 7.23 12.64
C ILE A 159 3.93 8.01 11.48
N HIS A 160 5.08 7.58 10.97
CA HIS A 160 5.76 8.26 9.86
C HIS A 160 4.92 8.22 8.57
N MET A 161 4.34 7.05 8.23
CA MET A 161 3.43 6.92 7.09
C MET A 161 2.23 7.87 7.18
N LYS A 162 1.58 7.92 8.35
CA LYS A 162 0.43 8.78 8.62
C LYS A 162 0.77 10.27 8.45
N LYS A 163 1.90 10.71 9.01
CA LYS A 163 2.39 12.10 8.88
C LYS A 163 2.64 12.49 7.42
N ILE A 164 3.30 11.63 6.66
CA ILE A 164 3.65 11.91 5.26
C ILE A 164 2.40 11.93 4.37
N TYR A 165 1.49 10.97 4.56
CA TYR A 165 0.24 10.98 3.81
C TYR A 165 -0.56 12.26 4.08
N ARG A 166 -0.65 12.69 5.34
CA ARG A 166 -1.34 13.92 5.73
C ARG A 166 -0.71 15.14 5.07
N TYR A 167 0.61 15.27 5.10
CA TYR A 167 1.35 16.35 4.43
C TYR A 167 1.05 16.41 2.92
N LEU A 168 1.17 15.28 2.22
CA LEU A 168 0.93 15.21 0.77
C LEU A 168 -0.53 15.48 0.40
N SER A 169 -1.47 15.14 1.29
CA SER A 169 -2.90 15.36 1.10
C SER A 169 -3.35 16.79 1.37
N THR A 170 -2.58 17.56 2.14
CA THR A 170 -2.82 18.99 2.39
C THR A 170 -2.11 19.89 1.39
N SER A 171 -0.94 19.50 0.87
CA SER A 171 -0.17 20.31 -0.10
C SER A 171 -0.70 20.24 -1.54
N THR A 172 -1.75 19.46 -1.79
CA THR A 172 -2.40 19.29 -3.10
C THR A 172 -3.78 19.95 -3.18
N ALA A 173 -4.14 20.79 -2.21
CA ALA A 173 -5.34 21.64 -2.22
C ALA A 173 -5.08 22.97 -2.94
#